data_AF-A0A1S3QI28-F1
#
_entry.id   AF-A0A1S3QI28-F1
#
_cell.length_a   1.000
_cell.length_b   1.000
_cell.length_c   1.000
_cell.angle_alpha   90.00
_cell.angle_beta   90.00
_cell.angle_gamma   90.00
#
_symmetry.space_group_name_H-M   'P 1'
#
loop_
_entity.id
_entity.type
_entity.pdbx_description
1 polymer ?
#
loop_
_entity_poly.entity_id
_entity_poly.type
_entity_poly.pdbx_seq_one_letter_code
_entity_poly.pdbx_strand_id
1 'polypeptide(L)'
;MEEEMENPELNPVDLPEKQKHQLRHRELFLSRQLESLPATHIRGKCCVTLLNETEALKSYLDREDAFFYSLVYDPQQKTLLADKGEIRVGNKYQADITDFLKEGEEDGRDLAKLEEKVWDPSSPLTEKQIDQFLVVARSVGTFARALDCSSSVRQPSLHMSAAAASRDITLVRHTHKHTHIAHCPR
;
A
#
# COMPACT_ATOMS: atom_id res chain seq x y z
N MET A 1 -27.80 3.54 -29.75
CA MET A 1 -27.50 2.22 -30.30
C MET A 1 -26.00 2.11 -30.15
N GLU A 2 -25.59 1.80 -28.92
CA GLU A 2 -24.18 1.82 -28.51
C GLU A 2 -23.62 0.46 -28.89
N GLU A 3 -22.72 0.45 -29.87
CA GLU A 3 -21.96 -0.73 -30.26
C GLU A 3 -21.05 -1.10 -29.09
N GLU A 4 -21.37 -2.24 -28.47
CA GLU A 4 -20.46 -2.95 -27.58
C GLU A 4 -19.17 -3.23 -28.38
N MET A 5 -18.12 -2.45 -28.12
CA MET A 5 -16.78 -2.76 -28.61
C MET A 5 -16.29 -4.03 -27.91
N GLU A 6 -16.65 -5.17 -28.49
CA GLU A 6 -16.16 -6.49 -28.10
C GLU A 6 -14.65 -6.54 -28.36
N ASN A 7 -13.87 -6.65 -27.29
CA ASN A 7 -12.42 -6.70 -27.32
C ASN A 7 -11.96 -7.96 -28.09
N PRO A 8 -11.23 -7.86 -29.22
CA PRO A 8 -10.92 -8.99 -30.11
C PRO A 8 -9.94 -10.03 -29.53
N GLU A 9 -9.47 -9.85 -28.30
CA GLU A 9 -8.58 -10.80 -27.61
C GLU A 9 -9.30 -11.78 -26.67
N LEU A 10 -10.62 -11.64 -26.49
CA LEU A 10 -11.47 -12.65 -25.84
C LEU A 10 -11.94 -13.75 -26.80
N ASN A 11 -11.27 -13.89 -27.95
CA ASN A 11 -11.61 -14.82 -28.99
C ASN A 11 -11.40 -16.28 -28.53
N PRO A 12 -12.47 -17.07 -28.30
CA PRO A 12 -12.36 -18.51 -28.03
C PRO A 12 -12.19 -19.24 -29.37
N VAL A 13 -11.17 -18.86 -30.15
CA VAL A 13 -11.08 -19.21 -31.58
C VAL A 13 -10.63 -20.64 -31.84
N ASP A 14 -10.16 -21.41 -30.84
CA ASP A 14 -9.69 -22.79 -31.06
C ASP A 14 -10.21 -23.82 -30.04
N LEU A 15 -11.46 -23.70 -29.57
CA LEU A 15 -12.10 -24.78 -28.81
C LEU A 15 -13.34 -25.35 -29.53
N PRO A 16 -13.43 -26.68 -29.70
CA PRO A 16 -14.63 -27.38 -30.14
C PRO A 16 -15.89 -26.89 -29.42
N GLU A 17 -17.01 -26.78 -30.13
CA GLU A 17 -18.28 -26.25 -29.61
C GLU A 17 -18.76 -26.95 -28.33
N LYS A 18 -18.49 -28.26 -28.22
CA LYS A 18 -18.74 -29.06 -27.01
C LYS A 18 -17.94 -28.56 -25.80
N GLN A 19 -16.67 -28.18 -25.99
CA GLN A 19 -15.81 -27.67 -24.92
C GLN A 19 -16.20 -26.24 -24.53
N LYS A 20 -16.61 -25.42 -25.49
CA LYS A 20 -17.17 -24.08 -25.22
C LYS A 20 -18.44 -24.16 -24.36
N HIS A 21 -19.32 -25.10 -24.66
CA HIS A 21 -20.51 -25.34 -23.84
C HIS A 21 -20.13 -25.82 -22.42
N GLN A 22 -19.18 -26.74 -22.30
CA GLN A 22 -18.69 -27.20 -21.00
C GLN A 22 -18.07 -26.08 -20.17
N LEU A 23 -17.32 -25.16 -20.79
CA LEU A 23 -16.75 -23.99 -20.11
C LEU A 23 -17.84 -23.06 -19.55
N ARG A 24 -18.94 -22.85 -20.27
CA ARG A 24 -20.07 -22.05 -19.75
C ARG A 24 -20.72 -22.65 -18.50
N HIS A 25 -20.69 -23.98 -18.34
CA HIS A 25 -21.15 -24.62 -17.10
C HIS A 25 -20.19 -24.47 -15.91
N ARG A 26 -18.95 -24.02 -16.17
CA ARG A 26 -17.94 -23.77 -15.14
C ARG A 26 -17.88 -22.29 -14.71
N GLU A 27 -18.59 -21.42 -15.40
CA GLU A 27 -18.71 -20.01 -15.04
C GLU A 27 -19.78 -19.83 -13.95
N LEU A 28 -19.39 -19.19 -12.85
CA LEU A 28 -20.26 -18.83 -11.73
C LEU A 28 -20.26 -17.31 -11.54
N PHE A 29 -21.33 -16.80 -10.92
CA PHE A 29 -21.40 -15.40 -10.51
C PHE A 29 -21.27 -15.28 -9.00
N LEU A 30 -20.38 -14.40 -8.54
CA LEU A 30 -20.27 -14.10 -7.13
C LEU A 30 -21.41 -13.15 -6.73
N SER A 31 -22.36 -13.63 -5.92
CA SER A 31 -23.44 -12.80 -5.37
C SER A 31 -23.10 -12.30 -3.97
N ARG A 32 -23.56 -11.10 -3.61
CA ARG A 32 -23.48 -10.57 -2.24
C ARG A 32 -24.55 -11.14 -1.30
N GLN A 33 -25.28 -12.16 -1.73
CA GLN A 33 -26.29 -12.86 -0.95
C GLN A 33 -25.64 -13.75 0.11
N LEU A 34 -26.01 -13.55 1.37
CA LEU A 34 -25.56 -14.35 2.50
C LEU A 34 -26.68 -15.28 2.97
N GLU A 35 -26.41 -16.57 3.00
CA GLU A 35 -27.32 -17.59 3.51
C GLU A 35 -26.62 -18.45 4.57
N SER A 36 -27.38 -18.89 5.58
CA SER A 36 -26.90 -19.78 6.62
C SER A 36 -27.56 -21.15 6.45
N LEU A 37 -26.75 -22.18 6.18
CA LEU A 37 -27.20 -23.56 6.02
C LEU A 37 -26.41 -24.50 6.94
N PRO A 38 -27.04 -25.57 7.47
CA PRO A 38 -26.33 -26.61 8.22
C PRO A 38 -25.25 -27.30 7.38
N ALA A 39 -24.13 -27.68 8.02
CA ALA A 39 -22.99 -28.34 7.37
C ALA A 39 -23.35 -29.66 6.67
N THR A 40 -24.48 -30.28 7.01
CA THR A 40 -24.99 -31.49 6.36
C THR A 40 -25.33 -31.30 4.88
N HIS A 41 -25.48 -30.07 4.40
CA HIS A 41 -25.72 -29.76 2.98
C HIS A 41 -24.46 -29.86 2.12
N ILE A 42 -23.27 -29.88 2.72
CA ILE A 42 -21.99 -29.88 2.00
C ILE A 42 -21.71 -31.30 1.48
N ARG A 43 -21.69 -31.47 0.15
CA ARG A 43 -21.42 -32.76 -0.51
C ARG A 43 -19.97 -32.96 -0.94
N GLY A 44 -19.19 -31.89 -1.01
CA GLY A 44 -17.81 -31.92 -1.48
C GLY A 44 -17.18 -30.53 -1.49
N LYS A 45 -15.86 -30.48 -1.68
CA LYS A 45 -15.10 -29.23 -1.83
C LYS A 45 -14.90 -28.94 -3.31
N CYS A 46 -15.10 -27.69 -3.72
CA CYS A 46 -14.76 -27.20 -5.06
C CYS A 46 -13.74 -26.05 -4.96
N CYS A 47 -13.11 -25.72 -6.08
CA CYS A 47 -12.18 -24.61 -6.23
C CYS A 47 -12.78 -23.57 -7.17
N VAL A 48 -13.00 -22.36 -6.66
CA VAL A 48 -13.54 -21.24 -7.42
C VAL A 48 -12.48 -20.13 -7.45
N THR A 49 -11.99 -19.77 -8.64
CA THR A 49 -10.96 -18.75 -8.83
C THR A 49 -11.48 -17.57 -9.65
N LEU A 50 -10.91 -16.38 -9.44
CA LEU A 50 -11.17 -15.22 -10.29
C LEU A 50 -10.49 -15.46 -11.64
N LEU A 51 -11.22 -15.31 -12.74
CA LEU A 51 -10.66 -15.50 -14.07
C LEU A 51 -9.61 -14.41 -14.36
N ASN A 52 -8.35 -14.83 -14.49
CA ASN A 52 -7.27 -13.96 -14.93
C ASN A 52 -7.19 -13.97 -16.47
N GLU A 53 -6.97 -12.81 -17.09
CA GLU A 53 -6.95 -12.68 -18.57
C GLU A 53 -5.81 -13.49 -19.22
N THR A 54 -4.78 -13.82 -18.45
CA THR A 54 -3.60 -14.57 -18.90
C THR A 54 -3.71 -16.09 -18.68
N GLU A 55 -4.79 -16.57 -18.04
CA GLU A 55 -4.97 -18.00 -17.79
C GLU A 55 -5.63 -18.73 -18.97
N ALA A 56 -5.06 -19.87 -19.36
CA ALA A 56 -5.61 -20.69 -20.41
C ALA A 56 -6.90 -21.39 -19.94
N LEU A 57 -8.05 -21.07 -20.56
CA LEU A 57 -9.36 -21.67 -20.26
C LEU A 57 -9.38 -23.22 -20.27
N LYS A 58 -8.45 -23.85 -20.99
CA LYS A 58 -8.30 -25.32 -21.04
C LYS A 58 -7.98 -25.94 -19.67
N SER A 59 -7.25 -25.24 -18.80
CA SER A 59 -6.91 -25.75 -17.45
C SER A 59 -8.13 -26.00 -16.57
N TYR A 60 -9.22 -25.27 -16.80
CA TYR A 60 -10.49 -25.42 -16.09
C TYR A 60 -11.26 -26.67 -16.54
N LEU A 61 -11.04 -27.15 -17.77
CA LEU A 61 -11.66 -28.38 -18.27
C LEU A 61 -10.96 -29.64 -17.75
N ASP A 62 -9.65 -29.56 -17.48
CA ASP A 62 -8.86 -30.70 -17.00
C ASP A 62 -9.24 -31.15 -15.59
N ARG A 63 -9.92 -30.29 -14.82
CA ARG A 63 -10.35 -30.55 -13.45
C ARG A 63 -11.86 -30.42 -13.32
N GLU A 64 -12.53 -31.44 -12.81
CA GLU A 64 -13.99 -31.42 -12.60
C GLU A 64 -14.41 -30.53 -11.42
N ASP A 65 -13.50 -30.29 -10.48
CA ASP A 65 -13.72 -29.48 -9.26
C ASP A 65 -13.37 -27.99 -9.43
N ALA A 66 -12.99 -27.56 -10.64
CA ALA A 66 -12.57 -26.20 -10.94
C ALA A 66 -13.68 -25.39 -11.62
N PHE A 67 -14.00 -24.24 -11.02
CA PHE A 67 -14.93 -23.24 -11.49
C PHE A 67 -14.24 -21.87 -11.49
N PHE A 68 -14.77 -20.93 -12.27
CA PHE A 68 -14.28 -19.56 -12.28
C PHE A 68 -15.44 -18.56 -12.22
N TYR A 69 -15.14 -17.35 -11.75
CA TYR A 69 -16.03 -16.21 -11.85
C TYR A 69 -15.30 -15.03 -12.47
N SER A 70 -16.01 -14.27 -13.29
CA SER A 70 -15.52 -13.07 -13.97
C SER A 70 -16.29 -11.82 -13.51
N LEU A 71 -17.55 -12.01 -13.11
CA LEU A 71 -18.49 -10.96 -12.77
C LEU A 71 -19.11 -11.20 -11.38
N VAL A 72 -19.43 -10.10 -10.73
CA VAL A 72 -20.16 -10.04 -9.45
C VAL A 72 -21.62 -9.71 -9.78
N TYR A 73 -22.55 -10.53 -9.29
CA TYR A 73 -23.98 -10.33 -9.49
C TYR A 73 -24.60 -9.61 -8.29
N ASP A 74 -25.32 -8.51 -8.55
CA ASP A 74 -26.15 -7.86 -7.55
C ASP A 74 -27.59 -8.41 -7.63
N PRO A 75 -28.05 -9.22 -6.66
CA PRO A 75 -29.39 -9.78 -6.69
C PRO A 75 -30.50 -8.75 -6.49
N GLN A 76 -30.22 -7.58 -5.89
CA GLN A 76 -31.21 -6.52 -5.67
C GLN A 76 -31.48 -5.74 -6.97
N GLN A 77 -30.40 -5.37 -7.66
CA GLN A 77 -30.47 -4.57 -8.89
C GLN A 77 -30.56 -5.43 -10.16
N LYS A 78 -30.32 -6.74 -10.05
CA LYS A 78 -30.22 -7.69 -11.18
C LYS A 78 -29.17 -7.26 -12.21
N THR A 79 -28.07 -6.68 -11.74
CA THR A 79 -26.97 -6.18 -12.56
C THR A 79 -25.73 -7.06 -12.39
N LEU A 80 -24.90 -7.10 -13.44
CA LEU A 80 -23.59 -7.75 -13.42
C LEU A 80 -22.53 -6.66 -13.37
N LEU A 81 -21.67 -6.71 -12.36
CA LEU A 81 -20.55 -5.79 -12.15
C LEU A 81 -19.26 -6.55 -12.41
N ALA A 82 -18.36 -6.00 -13.21
CA ALA A 82 -17.01 -6.53 -13.29
C ALA A 82 -16.26 -6.21 -11.99
N ASP A 83 -15.58 -7.20 -11.40
CA ASP A 83 -14.71 -7.00 -10.22
C ASP A 83 -13.40 -6.26 -10.57
N LYS A 84 -13.20 -5.98 -11.86
CA LYS A 84 -12.07 -5.19 -12.33
C LYS A 84 -12.32 -3.73 -12.01
N GLY A 85 -11.44 -3.17 -11.17
CA GLY A 85 -11.38 -1.73 -10.96
C GLY A 85 -11.37 -1.02 -12.31
N GLU A 86 -12.40 -0.22 -12.57
CA GLU A 86 -12.54 0.50 -13.83
C GLU A 86 -11.67 1.75 -13.78
N ILE A 87 -10.64 1.82 -14.63
CA ILE A 87 -9.90 3.06 -14.85
C ILE A 87 -10.77 3.96 -15.69
N ARG A 88 -11.21 5.07 -15.11
CA ARG A 88 -12.07 6.04 -15.80
C ARG A 88 -11.22 7.13 -16.43
N VAL A 89 -11.47 7.37 -17.72
CA VAL A 89 -10.81 8.42 -18.49
C VAL A 89 -11.77 9.59 -18.68
N GLY A 90 -11.24 10.81 -18.58
CA GLY A 90 -11.98 12.05 -18.86
C GLY A 90 -11.57 13.20 -17.96
N ASN A 91 -11.96 14.41 -18.35
CA ASN A 91 -11.55 15.68 -17.71
C ASN A 91 -11.89 15.78 -16.22
N LYS A 92 -12.86 15.00 -15.74
CA LYS A 92 -13.26 14.92 -14.32
C LYS A 92 -12.38 14.00 -13.47
N TYR A 93 -11.57 13.15 -14.10
CA TYR A 93 -10.71 12.16 -13.45
C TYR A 93 -9.23 12.42 -13.70
N GLN A 94 -8.87 13.04 -14.83
CA GLN A 94 -7.51 13.40 -15.17
C GLN A 94 -7.12 14.73 -14.54
N ALA A 95 -5.89 14.81 -14.02
CA ALA A 95 -5.31 16.07 -13.58
C ALA A 95 -4.94 16.93 -14.79
N ASP A 96 -5.03 18.25 -14.63
CA ASP A 96 -4.53 19.17 -15.62
C ASP A 96 -2.99 19.13 -15.66
N ILE A 97 -2.43 19.09 -16.85
CA ILE A 97 -0.98 18.95 -17.04
C ILE A 97 -0.38 20.34 -16.99
N THR A 98 0.47 20.59 -16.01
CA THR A 98 1.18 21.87 -15.90
C THR A 98 2.15 22.04 -17.09
N ASP A 99 2.05 23.18 -17.77
CA ASP A 99 2.94 23.54 -18.87
C ASP A 99 4.41 23.66 -18.42
N PHE A 100 5.32 23.40 -19.35
CA PHE A 100 6.74 23.60 -19.11
C PHE A 100 7.07 25.10 -18.98
N LEU A 101 7.87 25.44 -17.98
CA LEU A 101 8.44 26.77 -17.82
C LEU A 101 9.35 27.09 -19.00
N LYS A 102 9.26 28.31 -19.55
CA LYS A 102 10.13 28.75 -20.63
C LYS A 102 11.53 29.07 -20.09
N GLU A 103 12.51 29.11 -20.99
CA GLU A 103 13.88 29.50 -20.63
C GLU A 103 13.90 30.90 -20.01
N GLY A 104 14.27 30.98 -18.73
CA GLY A 104 14.33 32.23 -17.96
C GLY A 104 13.09 32.56 -17.12
N GLU A 105 12.04 31.74 -17.15
CA GLU A 105 10.92 31.85 -16.21
C GLU A 105 11.25 31.13 -14.90
N GLU A 106 11.09 31.82 -13.78
CA GLU A 106 11.17 31.21 -12.45
C GLU A 106 9.80 30.69 -12.01
N ASP A 107 9.80 29.60 -11.24
CA ASP A 107 8.58 28.96 -10.72
C ASP A 107 7.86 29.78 -9.63
N GLY A 108 8.48 30.86 -9.15
CA GLY A 108 7.94 31.77 -8.13
C GLY A 108 7.71 31.11 -6.76
N ARG A 109 8.30 29.94 -6.51
CA ARG A 109 8.06 29.17 -5.28
C ARG A 109 9.05 29.58 -4.19
N ASP A 110 8.50 30.00 -3.07
CA ASP A 110 9.28 30.31 -1.87
C ASP A 110 9.63 29.03 -1.10
N LEU A 111 10.83 28.50 -1.35
CA LEU A 111 11.32 27.26 -0.74
C LEU A 111 11.32 27.31 0.80
N ALA A 112 11.55 28.48 1.39
CA ALA A 112 11.60 28.64 2.85
C ALA A 112 10.23 28.40 3.53
N LYS A 113 9.12 28.47 2.78
CA LYS A 113 7.78 28.11 3.26
C LYS A 113 7.39 26.66 2.98
N LEU A 114 8.07 26.01 2.03
CA LEU A 114 7.75 24.67 1.56
C LEU A 114 8.53 23.61 2.32
N GLU A 115 9.78 23.92 2.67
CA GLU A 115 10.68 22.99 3.33
C GLU A 115 11.63 23.68 4.32
N GLU A 116 12.07 22.89 5.30
CA GLU A 116 13.10 23.29 6.25
C GLU A 116 14.23 22.26 6.19
N LYS A 117 15.49 22.71 6.08
CA LYS A 117 16.64 21.81 6.03
C LYS A 117 16.90 21.24 7.42
N VAL A 118 16.63 19.95 7.57
CA VAL A 118 16.71 19.24 8.86
C VAL A 118 18.05 18.50 9.06
N TRP A 119 18.68 18.03 7.99
CA TRP A 119 19.98 17.35 8.04
C TRP A 119 20.81 17.69 6.82
N ASP A 120 22.13 17.88 7.01
CA ASP A 120 23.06 18.14 5.92
C ASP A 120 24.05 16.97 5.71
N PRO A 121 23.98 16.25 4.57
CA PRO A 121 24.93 15.18 4.26
C PRO A 121 26.38 15.67 4.09
N SER A 122 26.60 16.93 3.70
CA SER A 122 27.95 17.50 3.50
C SER A 122 28.59 18.07 4.77
N SER A 123 28.12 17.64 5.95
CA SER A 123 28.68 18.11 7.21
C SER A 123 30.18 17.75 7.33
N PRO A 124 31.02 18.60 7.95
CA PRO A 124 32.46 18.33 8.13
C PRO A 124 32.75 17.23 9.15
N LEU A 125 31.73 16.55 9.68
CA LEU A 125 31.87 15.52 10.69
C LEU A 125 32.14 14.17 10.06
N THR A 126 33.08 13.43 10.64
CA THR A 126 33.31 12.02 10.27
C THR A 126 32.21 11.16 10.88
N GLU A 127 31.81 10.07 10.23
CA GLU A 127 30.81 9.09 10.72
C GLU A 127 31.07 8.66 12.18
N LYS A 128 32.35 8.45 12.54
CA LYS A 128 32.77 8.12 13.92
C LYS A 128 32.39 9.18 14.96
N GLN A 129 32.43 10.46 14.59
CA GLN A 129 32.06 11.57 15.49
C GLN A 129 30.54 11.64 15.65
N ILE A 130 29.78 11.32 14.59
CA ILE A 130 28.31 11.22 14.63
C ILE A 130 27.92 10.09 15.58
N ASP A 131 28.51 8.90 15.44
CA ASP A 131 28.25 7.77 16.33
C ASP A 131 28.57 8.09 17.79
N GLN A 132 29.72 8.74 18.04
CA GLN A 132 30.09 9.17 19.38
C GLN A 132 29.07 10.15 19.97
N PHE A 133 28.58 11.10 19.18
CA PHE A 133 27.53 12.02 19.61
C PHE A 133 26.21 11.30 19.91
N LEU A 134 25.80 10.33 19.10
CA LEU A 134 24.59 9.52 19.35
C LEU A 134 24.71 8.70 20.64
N VAL A 135 25.90 8.21 20.99
CA VAL A 135 26.16 7.54 22.28
C VAL A 135 26.01 8.53 23.44
N VAL A 136 26.56 9.74 23.31
CA VAL A 136 26.44 10.78 24.34
C VAL A 136 24.98 11.20 24.52
N ALA A 137 24.23 11.43 23.44
CA ALA A 137 22.82 11.78 23.48
C ALA A 137 21.97 10.69 24.18
N ARG A 138 22.23 9.41 23.91
CA ARG A 138 21.59 8.28 24.62
C ARG A 138 21.92 8.27 26.11
N SER A 139 23.17 8.56 26.46
CA SER A 139 23.62 8.63 27.86
C SER A 139 22.93 9.76 28.61
N VAL A 140 22.84 10.95 28.01
CA VAL A 140 22.12 12.10 28.55
C VAL A 140 20.62 11.80 28.71
N GLY A 141 19.98 11.18 27.71
CA GLY A 141 18.57 10.79 27.79
C GLY A 141 18.27 9.73 28.86
N THR A 142 19.26 8.86 29.17
CA THR A 142 19.15 7.89 30.27
C THR A 142 19.31 8.59 31.63
N PHE A 143 20.28 9.50 31.74
CA PHE A 143 20.52 10.27 32.96
C PHE A 143 19.36 11.21 33.30
N ALA A 144 18.79 11.93 32.33
CA ALA A 144 17.64 12.81 32.55
C ALA A 144 16.47 12.07 33.21
N ARG A 145 16.17 10.85 32.74
CA ARG A 145 15.11 10.00 33.31
C ARG A 145 15.43 9.45 34.69
N ALA A 146 16.71 9.36 35.06
CA ALA A 146 17.11 8.97 36.41
C ALA A 146 16.95 10.12 37.43
N LEU A 147 16.85 11.37 36.96
CA LEU A 147 16.69 12.56 37.82
C LEU A 147 15.23 12.91 38.13
N ASP A 148 14.26 12.40 37.36
CA ASP A 148 12.82 12.63 37.57
C ASP A 148 12.26 11.78 38.73
N CYS A 149 12.70 12.06 39.96
CA CYS A 149 12.30 11.36 41.19
C CYS A 149 10.97 11.85 41.81
N SER A 150 10.10 12.57 41.08
CA SER A 150 8.85 13.12 41.63
C SER A 150 7.65 12.14 41.63
N SER A 151 7.76 10.98 40.96
CA SER A 151 6.71 9.96 40.94
C SER A 151 7.19 8.64 41.54
N SER A 152 6.97 8.48 42.84
CA SER A 152 7.27 7.30 43.66
C SER A 152 6.34 6.11 43.38
N VAL A 153 6.18 5.70 42.12
CA VAL A 153 5.55 4.41 41.78
C VAL A 153 6.27 3.80 40.58
N ARG A 154 7.25 2.94 40.86
CA ARG A 154 8.14 2.20 39.94
C ARG A 154 9.12 3.07 39.14
N GLN A 155 10.32 3.24 39.68
CA GLN A 155 11.48 3.55 38.83
C GLN A 155 11.62 2.45 37.76
N PRO A 156 11.67 2.79 36.46
CA PRO A 156 12.02 1.82 35.44
C PRO A 156 13.42 1.28 35.71
N SER A 157 13.64 -0.02 35.50
CA SER A 157 14.97 -0.61 35.65
C SER A 157 15.98 0.08 34.71
N LEU A 158 17.26 0.05 35.07
CA LEU A 158 18.33 0.69 34.28
C LEU A 158 18.26 0.31 32.78
N HIS A 159 18.01 -0.96 32.49
CA HIS A 159 17.86 -1.47 31.12
C HIS A 159 16.64 -0.88 30.40
N MET A 160 15.52 -0.68 31.10
CA MET A 160 14.31 -0.06 30.53
C MET A 160 14.52 1.43 30.22
N SER A 161 15.23 2.15 31.11
CA SER A 161 15.59 3.56 30.88
C SER A 161 16.57 3.73 29.72
N ALA A 162 17.57 2.86 29.63
CA ALA A 162 18.52 2.84 28.50
C ALA A 162 17.82 2.51 27.18
N ALA A 163 16.93 1.52 27.17
CA ALA A 163 16.14 1.16 25.99
C ALA A 163 15.20 2.31 25.55
N ALA A 164 14.54 2.97 26.51
CA ALA A 164 13.68 4.12 26.25
C ALA A 164 14.46 5.34 25.73
N ALA A 165 15.69 5.56 26.20
CA ALA A 165 16.59 6.60 25.71
C ALA A 165 17.23 6.27 24.35
N SER A 166 17.19 5.01 23.92
CA SER A 166 17.73 4.54 22.64
C SER A 166 16.70 4.46 21.51
N ARG A 167 15.44 4.83 21.76
CA ARG A 167 14.39 4.86 20.73
C ARG A 167 14.68 5.94 19.69
N ASP A 168 14.28 5.73 18.44
CA ASP A 168 14.54 6.64 17.31
C ASP A 168 14.17 8.10 17.60
N ILE A 169 13.16 8.34 18.43
CA ILE A 169 12.73 9.67 18.83
C ILE A 169 13.81 10.50 19.55
N THR A 170 14.74 9.88 20.27
CA THR A 170 15.88 10.58 20.86
C THR A 170 16.95 10.81 19.80
N LEU A 171 17.26 9.83 18.96
CA LEU A 171 18.24 9.95 17.88
C LEU A 171 17.86 11.10 16.93
N VAL A 172 16.62 11.07 16.43
CA VAL A 172 16.06 12.05 15.49
C VAL A 172 15.99 13.46 16.10
N ARG A 173 15.55 13.61 17.36
CA ARG A 173 15.49 14.94 17.99
C ARG A 173 16.86 15.55 18.26
N HIS A 174 17.86 14.74 18.58
CA HIS A 174 19.20 15.27 18.88
C HIS A 174 19.99 15.54 17.60
N THR A 175 19.83 14.73 16.55
CA THR A 175 20.40 15.04 15.22
C THR A 175 19.79 16.31 14.64
N HIS A 176 18.46 16.51 14.76
CA HIS A 176 17.79 17.75 14.33
C HIS A 176 18.28 18.99 15.07
N LYS A 177 18.46 18.91 16.40
CA LYS A 177 18.97 20.06 17.17
C LYS A 177 20.44 20.34 16.90
N HIS A 178 21.25 19.31 16.66
CA HIS A 178 22.67 19.52 16.37
C HIS A 178 22.88 20.23 15.03
N THR A 179 22.14 19.86 13.98
CA THR A 179 22.24 20.53 12.67
C THR A 179 21.75 21.96 12.70
N HIS A 180 20.67 22.23 13.44
CA HIS A 180 20.19 23.61 13.65
C HIS A 180 21.17 24.47 14.44
N ILE A 181 21.77 23.94 15.51
CA ILE A 181 22.70 24.69 16.39
C ILE A 181 24.08 24.86 15.73
N ALA A 182 24.56 23.87 14.95
CA ALA A 182 25.85 23.95 14.28
C ALA A 182 25.86 24.87 13.04
N HIS A 183 24.69 25.25 12.53
CA HIS A 183 24.54 26.23 11.44
C HIS A 183 24.00 27.59 11.89
N CYS A 184 23.80 27.81 13.19
CA CYS A 184 23.44 29.12 13.72
C CYS A 184 24.73 29.91 14.02
N PRO A 185 25.13 30.90 13.18
CA PRO A 185 26.23 31.78 13.54
C PRO A 185 25.82 32.57 14.79
N ARG A 186 26.76 32.71 15.74
CA ARG A 186 26.65 33.74 16.79
C ARG A 186 26.64 35.14 16.17
#